data_AF-A0A1D6Q4D2-F1
#
_entry.id   AF-A0A1D6Q4D2-F1
#
_cell.length_a   1.000
_cell.length_b   1.000
_cell.length_c   1.000
_cell.angle_alpha   90.00
_cell.angle_beta   90.00
_cell.angle_gamma   90.00
#
_symmetry.space_group_name_H-M   'P 1'
#
loop_
_entity.id
_entity.type
_entity.pdbx_description
1 polymer ?
#
loop_
_entity_poly.entity_id
_entity_poly.type
_entity_poly.pdbx_seq_one_letter_code
_entity_poly.pdbx_strand_id
1 'polypeptide(L)'
;MVGSGSHKRDWPGSGSFYGNLDSGGECGVPAQNMFYVPAENREQFWYSTDYGMFRFCVSQYRVGLEARNGAVQVHRALPVIC
;
A
#
# COMPACT_ATOMS: atom_id res chain seq x y z
N MET A 1 -7.36 -10.28 6.19
CA MET A 1 -6.19 -9.50 5.74
C MET A 1 -6.28 -9.37 4.23
N VAL A 2 -6.07 -8.17 3.68
CA VAL A 2 -6.18 -7.90 2.24
C VAL A 2 -4.94 -7.13 1.82
N GLY A 3 -4.37 -7.47 0.66
CA GLY A 3 -3.38 -6.65 -0.02
C GLY A 3 -4.00 -5.91 -1.20
N SER A 4 -3.43 -4.78 -1.58
CA SER A 4 -3.89 -4.02 -2.74
C SER A 4 -3.01 -4.33 -3.95
N GLY A 5 -3.63 -4.77 -5.05
CA GLY A 5 -2.97 -5.12 -6.31
C GLY A 5 -3.22 -4.10 -7.41
N SER A 6 -2.76 -4.39 -8.63
CA SER A 6 -2.92 -3.47 -9.78
C SER A 6 -4.38 -3.15 -10.08
N HIS A 7 -5.23 -4.18 -10.14
CA HIS A 7 -6.68 -4.06 -10.28
C HIS A 7 -7.40 -3.29 -9.17
N LYS A 8 -6.66 -2.84 -8.14
CA LYS A 8 -7.22 -2.04 -7.04
C LYS A 8 -6.67 -0.62 -7.10
N ARG A 9 -5.38 -0.43 -7.43
CA ARG A 9 -4.70 0.87 -7.27
C ARG A 9 -4.28 1.56 -8.57
N ASP A 10 -4.03 0.82 -9.64
CA ASP A 10 -3.30 1.37 -10.79
C ASP A 10 -4.23 2.18 -11.71
N TRP A 11 -3.92 3.47 -11.82
CA TRP A 11 -4.55 4.41 -12.75
C TRP A 11 -3.55 5.52 -13.13
N PRO A 12 -3.42 5.92 -14.41
CA PRO A 12 -2.55 7.03 -14.81
C PRO A 12 -2.88 8.32 -14.05
N GLY A 13 -1.86 9.07 -13.62
CA GLY A 13 -2.03 10.36 -12.94
C GLY A 13 -2.60 10.29 -11.51
N SER A 14 -2.76 9.09 -10.94
CA SER A 14 -3.32 8.90 -9.59
C SER A 14 -2.28 8.76 -8.47
N GLY A 15 -0.99 8.92 -8.76
CA GLY A 15 0.11 8.63 -7.81
C GLY A 15 0.45 7.13 -7.67
N SER A 16 -0.13 6.27 -8.50
CA SER A 16 0.37 4.89 -8.66
C SER A 16 1.74 4.88 -9.35
N PHE A 17 2.64 4.03 -8.88
CA PHE A 17 3.97 3.82 -9.46
C PHE A 17 3.92 3.25 -10.88
N TYR A 18 2.95 2.37 -11.17
CA TYR A 18 2.88 1.66 -12.45
C TYR A 18 1.97 2.35 -13.47
N GLY A 19 0.99 3.15 -13.03
CA GLY A 19 0.17 3.96 -13.94
C GLY A 19 -0.65 3.16 -14.97
N ASN A 20 -0.85 1.85 -14.79
CA ASN A 20 -1.70 1.03 -15.65
C ASN A 20 -3.18 1.43 -15.55
N LEU A 21 -4.02 0.94 -16.46
CA LEU A 21 -5.48 1.12 -16.43
C LEU A 21 -6.22 0.00 -15.66
N ASP A 22 -5.48 -0.86 -14.96
CA ASP A 22 -6.00 -2.13 -14.42
C ASP A 22 -7.09 -1.93 -13.36
N SER A 23 -7.08 -0.82 -12.63
CA SER A 23 -8.12 -0.51 -11.65
C SER A 23 -9.45 -0.09 -12.28
N GLY A 24 -9.52 0.11 -13.61
CA GLY A 24 -10.76 0.53 -14.26
C GLY A 24 -11.30 1.89 -13.79
N GLY A 25 -10.43 2.75 -13.25
CA GLY A 25 -10.78 4.06 -12.72
C GLY A 25 -11.01 4.09 -11.21
N GLU A 26 -10.89 2.95 -10.53
CA GLU A 26 -11.11 2.86 -9.08
C GLU A 26 -10.02 3.53 -8.24
N CYS A 27 -8.78 3.59 -8.77
CA CYS A 27 -7.61 4.30 -8.19
C CYS A 27 -7.34 4.06 -6.68
N GLY A 28 -7.80 2.93 -6.12
CA GLY A 28 -7.63 2.54 -4.72
C GLY A 28 -8.84 2.82 -3.82
N VAL A 29 -9.79 3.65 -4.25
CA VAL A 29 -10.88 4.17 -3.41
C VAL A 29 -11.80 3.06 -2.88
N PRO A 30 -12.30 2.10 -3.69
CA PRO A 30 -13.13 1.02 -3.16
C PRO A 30 -12.35 0.11 -2.22
N ALA A 31 -11.11 -0.26 -2.58
CA ALA A 31 -10.29 -1.16 -1.77
C ALA A 31 -10.01 -0.57 -0.38
N GLN A 32 -9.65 0.71 -0.31
CA GLN A 32 -9.31 1.39 0.95
C GLN A 32 -10.54 1.77 1.79
N ASN A 33 -11.74 1.84 1.23
CA ASN A 33 -12.96 2.17 1.98
C ASN A 33 -13.76 0.94 2.39
N MET A 34 -13.87 -0.05 1.50
CA MET A 34 -14.67 -1.27 1.74
C MET A 34 -13.97 -2.26 2.67
N PHE A 35 -12.64 -2.36 2.58
CA PHE A 35 -11.87 -3.28 3.42
C PHE A 35 -11.08 -2.50 4.47
N TYR A 36 -11.24 -2.90 5.73
CA TYR A 36 -10.44 -2.38 6.82
C TYR A 36 -9.12 -3.17 6.93
N VAL A 37 -8.02 -2.44 7.03
CA VAL A 37 -6.69 -2.97 7.35
C VAL A 37 -6.02 -2.03 8.36
N PRO A 38 -5.17 -2.54 9.26
CA PRO A 38 -4.51 -1.73 10.30
C PRO A 38 -3.30 -0.97 9.74
N ALA A 39 -3.48 -0.26 8.62
CA ALA A 39 -2.48 0.64 8.05
C ALA A 39 -2.60 2.03 8.69
N GLU A 40 -1.47 2.68 8.98
CA GLU A 40 -1.45 4.07 9.46
C GLU A 40 -2.15 5.01 8.46
N ASN A 41 -1.84 4.83 7.18
CA ASN A 41 -2.54 5.46 6.07
C ASN A 41 -3.14 4.38 5.16
N ARG A 42 -4.48 4.31 5.11
CA ARG A 42 -5.21 3.33 4.29
C ARG A 42 -5.04 3.54 2.79
N GLU A 43 -4.63 4.71 2.33
CA GLU A 43 -4.26 4.96 0.93
C GLU A 43 -2.92 4.29 0.56
N GLN A 44 -1.96 4.29 1.50
CA GLN A 44 -0.68 3.60 1.32
C GLN A 44 -0.82 2.08 1.44
N PHE A 45 -1.83 1.57 2.17
CA PHE A 45 -2.23 0.15 2.24
C PHE A 45 -1.17 -0.84 2.74
N TRP A 46 -0.02 -0.38 3.21
CA TRP A 46 0.99 -1.19 3.90
C TRP A 46 0.71 -1.30 5.40
N TYR A 47 0.89 -2.49 5.97
CA TYR A 47 0.65 -2.72 7.39
C TYR A 47 1.35 -3.99 7.88
N SER A 48 1.47 -4.09 9.20
CA SER A 48 1.82 -5.35 9.87
C SER A 48 0.67 -5.82 10.76
N THR A 49 0.58 -7.13 10.97
CA THR A 49 -0.42 -7.72 11.87
C THR A 49 0.05 -9.07 12.38
N ASP A 50 -0.35 -9.43 13.60
CA ASP A 50 0.08 -10.65 14.27
C ASP A 50 -1.09 -11.63 14.39
N TYR A 51 -0.81 -12.92 14.22
CA TYR A 51 -1.74 -14.01 14.50
C TYR A 51 -1.00 -15.15 15.22
N GLY A 52 -1.13 -15.21 16.54
CA GLY A 52 -0.43 -16.19 17.38
C GLY A 52 1.09 -16.01 17.29
N MET A 53 1.79 -17.01 16.76
CA MET A 53 3.25 -17.02 16.61
C MET A 53 3.74 -16.34 15.31
N PHE A 54 2.83 -15.86 14.46
CA PHE A 54 3.16 -15.33 13.15
C PHE A 54 2.98 -13.83 13.07
N ARG A 55 3.99 -13.13 12.57
CA ARG A 55 3.95 -11.72 12.20
C ARG A 55 3.90 -11.59 10.69
N PHE A 56 2.89 -10.88 10.18
CA PHE A 56 2.66 -10.68 8.75
C PHE A 56 3.03 -9.24 8.38
N CYS A 57 3.85 -9.09 7.34
CA CYS A 57 4.16 -7.81 6.71
C CYS A 57 3.48 -7.74 5.36
N VAL A 58 2.56 -6.80 5.19
CA VAL A 58 1.85 -6.59 3.92
C VAL A 58 2.36 -5.29 3.33
N SER A 59 3.08 -5.38 2.22
CA SER A 59 3.60 -4.24 1.49
C SER A 59 2.68 -3.82 0.36
N GLN A 60 2.70 -2.53 0.03
CA GLN A 60 2.08 -2.00 -1.17
C GLN A 60 3.17 -1.44 -2.08
N TYR A 61 3.35 -2.07 -3.22
CA TYR A 61 4.39 -1.72 -4.20
C TYR A 61 3.86 -0.84 -5.34
N ARG A 62 2.54 -0.55 -5.33
CA ARG A 62 1.87 0.29 -6.33
C ARG A 62 1.85 1.77 -5.99
N VAL A 63 2.23 2.18 -4.78
CA VAL A 63 2.31 3.61 -4.40
C VAL A 63 3.79 4.03 -4.41
N GLY A 64 4.10 5.13 -5.09
CA GLY A 64 5.48 5.63 -5.23
C GLY A 64 6.10 6.08 -3.90
N LEU A 65 7.43 6.11 -3.84
CA LEU A 65 8.21 6.51 -2.65
C LEU A 65 7.85 7.93 -2.16
N GLU A 66 7.30 8.79 -3.03
CA GLU A 66 6.91 10.17 -2.72
C GLU A 66 5.67 10.29 -1.82
N ALA A 67 4.82 9.25 -1.76
CA ALA A 67 3.77 9.18 -0.73
C ALA A 67 4.36 9.02 0.68
N ARG A 68 5.67 8.78 0.81
CA ARG A 68 6.42 8.70 2.08
C ARG A 68 6.93 10.06 2.55
N ASN A 69 6.35 11.19 2.09
CA ASN A 69 6.60 12.53 2.66
C ASN A 69 5.94 12.70 4.04
N GLY A 70 6.39 11.84 4.95
CA GLY A 70 6.02 11.70 6.37
C GLY A 70 6.90 10.65 7.07
N ALA A 71 7.53 9.74 6.32
CA ALA A 71 8.48 8.76 6.84
C ALA A 71 9.79 8.80 6.02
N VAL A 72 10.69 9.71 6.42
CA VAL A 72 12.11 9.64 6.04
C VAL A 72 12.67 8.31 6.51
N GLN A 73 12.91 7.38 5.59
CA GLN A 73 13.79 6.22 5.79
C GLN A 73 14.64 6.03 4.52
N VAL A 74 15.47 7.02 4.20
CA VAL A 74 16.37 6.97 3.01
C VAL A 74 17.79 6.51 3.36
N HIS A 75 18.16 6.37 4.64
CA HIS A 75 19.53 5.98 5.01
C HIS A 75 19.68 4.88 6.06
N ARG A 76 18.61 4.12 6.35
CA ARG A 76 18.75 2.84 7.05
C ARG A 76 18.09 1.75 6.21
N ALA A 77 18.95 0.83 5.79
CA ALA A 77 18.79 -0.61 5.60
C ALA A 77 17.39 -1.14 5.27
N LEU A 78 17.32 -2.05 4.29
CA LEU A 78 16.36 -3.15 4.19
C LEU A 78 14.94 -2.79 4.63
N PRO A 79 13.98 -2.69 3.67
CA PRO A 79 12.65 -2.11 3.90
C PRO A 79 12.20 -2.48 5.28
N VAL A 80 12.15 -1.51 6.21
CA VAL A 80 11.89 -1.74 7.64
C VAL A 80 10.88 -2.85 7.66
N ILE A 81 11.41 -4.04 7.99
CA ILE A 81 10.67 -5.27 7.96
C ILE A 81 9.56 -5.00 8.99
N CYS A 82 8.55 -5.84 9.09
CA CYS A 82 8.13 -6.01 10.48
C CYS A 82 9.37 -6.24 11.38
#